data_AF-A0A1R4JLE7-F1
#
_entry.id   AF-A0A1R4JLE7-F1
#
_cell.length_a   1.000
_cell.length_b   1.000
_cell.length_c   1.000
_cell.angle_alpha   90.00
_cell.angle_beta   90.00
_cell.angle_gamma   90.00
#
_symmetry.space_group_name_H-M   'P 1'
#
loop_
_entity.id
_entity.type
_entity.pdbx_description
1 polymer ?
#
loop_
_entity_poly.entity_id
_entity_poly.type
_entity_poly.pdbx_seq_one_letter_code
_entity_poly.pdbx_strand_id
1 'polypeptide(L)' 'MRGFSDLNLNGDAPARVQPKVGEWGPERVPTTQAKKRLRIWVSLAFIAALTALCLLGWFFYKKMNPGA' A
#
# COMPACT_ATOMS: atom_id res chain seq x y z
N MET A 1 -30.20 -23.26 6.58
CA MET A 1 -30.19 -23.10 8.05
C MET A 1 -29.18 -22.00 8.38
N ARG A 2 -29.64 -20.84 8.89
CA ARG A 2 -28.77 -19.73 9.30
C ARG A 2 -28.20 -20.07 10.68
N GLY A 3 -26.94 -20.53 10.72
CA GLY A 3 -26.21 -20.71 11.96
C GLY A 3 -25.71 -19.37 12.46
N PHE A 4 -26.56 -18.61 13.15
CA PHE A 4 -26.05 -17.53 14.00
C PHE A 4 -25.51 -18.18 15.27
N SER A 5 -24.17 -18.28 15.35
CA SER A 5 -23.50 -18.52 16.63
C SER A 5 -23.74 -17.31 17.51
N ASP A 6 -23.93 -17.53 18.81
CA ASP A 6 -24.10 -16.51 19.84
C ASP A 6 -22.76 -15.74 20.01
N LEU A 7 -22.48 -14.85 19.06
CA LEU A 7 -21.24 -14.09 18.95
C LEU A 7 -21.28 -12.95 19.98
N ASN A 8 -20.82 -13.26 21.19
CA ASN A 8 -20.61 -12.26 22.23
C ASN A 8 -19.45 -11.32 21.83
N LEU A 9 -19.80 -10.13 21.33
CA LEU A 9 -18.87 -9.07 20.91
C LEU A 9 -18.16 -8.37 22.08
N ASN A 10 -18.57 -8.66 23.33
CA ASN A 10 -17.98 -8.10 24.54
C ASN A 10 -17.17 -9.14 25.35
N GLY A 11 -17.00 -10.36 24.82
CA GLY A 11 -16.15 -11.40 25.41
C GLY A 11 -14.65 -11.15 25.14
N ASP A 12 -13.80 -12.01 25.69
CA ASP A 12 -12.32 -11.98 25.64
C ASP A 12 -11.74 -12.26 24.23
N ALA A 13 -12.34 -11.68 23.20
CA ALA A 13 -11.84 -11.72 21.84
C ALA A 13 -10.64 -10.74 21.74
N PRO A 14 -9.49 -11.18 21.23
CA PRO A 14 -8.31 -10.32 21.10
C PRO A 14 -8.65 -9.08 20.26
N ALA A 15 -8.22 -7.91 20.72
CA ALA A 15 -8.60 -6.58 20.18
C ALA A 15 -8.44 -6.42 18.65
N ARG A 16 -7.65 -7.28 18.00
CA ARG A 16 -7.48 -7.33 16.53
C ARG A 16 -8.72 -7.87 15.78
N VAL A 17 -9.52 -8.71 16.41
CA VAL A 17 -10.63 -9.46 15.79
C VAL A 17 -12.00 -8.83 16.10
N GLN A 18 -12.03 -7.82 16.97
CA GLN A 18 -13.26 -7.10 17.29
C GLN A 18 -13.69 -6.26 16.07
N PRO A 19 -14.97 -6.29 15.67
CA PRO A 19 -15.51 -5.34 14.69
C PRO A 19 -15.36 -3.91 15.22
N LYS A 20 -15.68 -2.86 14.44
CA LYS A 20 -15.64 -1.46 14.93
C LYS A 20 -16.60 -1.29 16.12
N VAL A 21 -16.14 -1.59 17.33
CA VAL A 21 -16.88 -1.46 18.58
C VAL A 21 -16.32 -0.23 19.32
N GLY A 22 -17.12 0.84 19.39
CA GLY A 22 -16.85 2.02 20.21
C GLY A 22 -15.78 3.00 19.69
N GLU A 23 -15.41 3.96 20.56
CA GLU A 23 -14.48 5.08 20.32
C GLU A 23 -13.01 4.64 20.07
N TRP A 24 -12.65 3.43 20.48
CA TRP A 24 -11.30 2.87 20.38
C TRP A 24 -11.05 2.09 19.07
N GLY A 25 -11.95 2.23 18.09
CA GLY A 25 -11.84 1.55 16.80
C GLY A 25 -10.57 1.90 16.01
N PRO A 26 -10.19 1.09 15.00
CA PRO A 26 -8.97 1.23 14.21
C PRO A 26 -8.99 2.42 13.22
N GLU A 27 -9.63 3.53 13.60
CA GLU A 27 -9.80 4.76 12.80
C GLU A 27 -8.46 5.29 12.27
N ARG A 28 -7.40 5.18 13.09
CA ARG A 28 -6.04 5.63 12.76
C ARG A 28 -5.15 4.54 12.16
N VAL A 29 -5.64 3.31 12.02
CA VAL A 29 -4.83 2.19 11.50
C VAL A 29 -5.06 2.08 9.99
N PRO A 30 -3.99 2.14 9.17
CA PRO A 30 -4.11 1.96 7.74
C PRO A 30 -4.77 0.61 7.42
N THR A 31 -5.83 0.66 6.62
CA THR A 31 -6.52 -0.55 6.17
C THR A 31 -5.58 -1.47 5.40
N THR A 32 -5.87 -2.77 5.37
CA THR A 32 -5.07 -3.76 4.63
C THR A 32 -4.98 -3.43 3.13
N GLN A 33 -6.05 -2.85 2.58
CA GLN A 33 -6.09 -2.36 1.19
C GLN A 33 -5.18 -1.15 0.98
N ALA A 34 -5.15 -0.20 1.92
CA ALA A 34 -4.25 0.95 1.85
C ALA A 34 -2.78 0.52 1.81
N LYS A 35 -2.39 -0.47 2.65
CA LYS A 35 -1.04 -1.03 2.67
C LYS A 35 -0.66 -1.71 1.34
N LYS A 36 -1.60 -2.44 0.71
CA LYS A 36 -1.38 -3.08 -0.59
C LYS A 36 -1.18 -2.04 -1.70
N ARG A 37 -2.01 -0.99 -1.73
CA ARG A 37 -1.90 0.09 -2.73
C ARG A 37 -0.57 0.82 -2.59
N LEU A 38 -0.18 1.18 -1.37
CA LEU A 38 1.09 1.86 -1.12
C LEU A 38 2.29 1.06 -1.68
N ARG A 39 2.32 -0.25 -1.46
CA ARG A 39 3.39 -1.12 -1.97
C ARG A 39 3.48 -1.06 -3.49
N ILE A 40 2.36 -1.10 -4.19
CA ILE A 40 2.31 -1.03 -5.65
C ILE A 40 2.78 0.35 -6.13
N TRP A 41 2.29 1.44 -5.52
CA TRP A 41 2.66 2.79 -5.90
C TRP A 41 4.15 3.08 -5.70
N VAL A 42 4.73 2.65 -4.57
CA VAL A 42 6.16 2.82 -4.30
C VAL A 42 7.01 2.06 -5.33
N SER A 43 6.64 0.82 -5.65
CA SER A 43 7.36 0.05 -6.68
C SER A 43 7.27 0.69 -8.06
N LEU A 44 6.09 1.16 -8.48
CA LEU A 44 5.91 1.84 -9.76
C LEU A 44 6.68 3.16 -9.82
N ALA A 45 6.62 3.97 -8.76
CA ALA A 45 7.36 5.22 -8.67
C ALA A 45 8.87 5.01 -8.77
N PHE A 46 9.39 3.97 -8.11
CA PHE A 46 10.80 3.61 -8.18
C PHE A 46 11.22 3.24 -9.61
N ILE A 47 10.46 2.38 -10.29
CA ILE A 47 10.74 1.99 -11.68
C ILE A 47 10.70 3.23 -12.58
N ALA A 48 9.68 4.08 -12.44
CA ALA A 48 9.55 5.30 -13.23
C ALA A 48 10.74 6.26 -13.04
N ALA A 49 11.20 6.45 -11.79
CA ALA A 49 12.36 7.28 -11.49
C ALA A 49 13.65 6.71 -12.12
N LEU A 50 13.84 5.40 -12.04
CA LEU A 50 15.01 4.73 -12.60
C LEU A 50 15.03 4.85 -14.14
N THR A 51 13.89 4.63 -14.79
CA THR A 51 13.73 4.85 -16.24
C THR A 51 14.01 6.30 -16.62
N ALA A 52 13.52 7.27 -15.84
CA ALA A 52 13.77 8.69 -16.10
C ALA A 52 15.26 9.03 -16.03
N LEU A 53 15.99 8.53 -15.02
CA LEU A 53 17.43 8.72 -14.90
C LEU A 53 18.20 8.12 -16.08
N CYS A 54 17.85 6.90 -16.49
CA CYS A 54 18.47 6.26 -17.65
C CYS A 54 18.22 7.03 -18.96
N LEU A 55 16.98 7.46 -19.20
CA LEU A 55 16.63 8.23 -20.38
C LEU A 55 17.32 9.59 -20.41
N LEU A 56 17.41 10.25 -19.25
CA LEU A 56 18.11 11.52 -19.11
C LEU A 56 19.61 11.36 -19.42
N GLY A 57 20.24 10.31 -18.87
CA GLY A 57 21.63 9.98 -19.17
C GLY A 57 21.87 9.71 -20.66
N TRP A 58 20.99 8.91 -21.28
CA TRP A 58 21.05 8.62 -22.72
C TRP A 58 20.87 9.88 -23.58
N PHE A 59 19.94 10.77 -23.20
CA PHE A 59 19.72 12.03 -23.89
C PHE A 59 20.98 12.90 -23.90
N PHE A 60 21.63 13.05 -22.74
CA PHE A 60 22.88 13.80 -22.66
C PHE A 60 24.02 13.13 -23.43
N TYR A 61 24.15 11.80 -23.35
CA TYR A 61 25.14 11.06 -24.12
C TYR A 61 24.98 11.32 -25.63
N LYS A 62 23.74 11.24 -26.14
CA LYS A 62 23.44 11.48 -27.56
C LYS A 62 23.66 12.93 -27.98
N LYS A 63 23.41 13.89 -27.09
CA LYS A 63 23.69 15.31 -27.35
C LYS A 63 25.17 15.64 -27.36
N MET A 64 25.96 15.01 -26.48
CA MET A 64 27.41 15.21 -26.41
C MET A 64 28.15 14.48 -27.53
N ASN A 65 27.65 13.34 -27.98
CA ASN A 65 28.27 12.55 -29.05
C ASN A 65 27.33 12.40 -30.27
N PRO A 66 27.15 13.47 -31.07
CA PRO A 66 26.21 13.46 -32.20
C PRO A 66 26.67 12.60 -33.39
N GLY A 67 27.89 12.06 -33.37
CA GLY A 67 28.51 11.31 -34.48
C GLY A 67 28.63 9.80 -34.28
N ALA A 68 27.96 9.23 -33.27
CA ALA A 68 27.83 7.78 -33.05
C ALA A 68 26.40 7.29 -33.33
#